data_AF-A0A2U1PJB6-F1
#
_entry.id   AF-A0A2U1PJB6-F1
#
_cell.length_a   1.000
_cell.length_b   1.000
_cell.length_c   1.000
_cell.angle_alpha   90.00
_cell.angle_beta   90.00
_cell.angle_gamma   90.00
#
_symmetry.space_group_name_H-M   'P 1'
#
loop_
_entity.id
_entity.type
_entity.pdbx_description
1 polymer ?
#
loop_
_entity_poly.entity_id
_entity_poly.type
_entity_poly.pdbx_seq_one_letter_code
_entity_poly.pdbx_strand_id
1 'polypeptide(L)'
;MLTLVVGFDTKSAAALSKCMIMGASASSFWYNLRVPHPCREVPILDYDLALLFQPMLMLGITLGVALSVVFPYWLITVLIIINSLLRNILEVIL
;
A
#
# COMPACT_ATOMS: atom_id res chain seq x y z
N MET A 1 -4.72 13.94 -0.82
CA MET A 1 -5.79 14.58 -0.04
C MET A 1 -5.25 15.41 1.13
N LEU A 2 -4.37 14.89 2.01
CA LEU A 2 -3.82 15.70 3.12
C LEU A 2 -3.10 17.00 2.69
N THR A 3 -2.25 16.95 1.67
CA THR A 3 -1.55 18.16 1.16
C THR A 3 -2.52 19.18 0.55
N LEU A 4 -3.57 18.72 -0.14
CA LEU A 4 -4.54 19.58 -0.84
C LEU A 4 -5.64 20.14 0.07
N VAL A 5 -6.03 19.42 1.13
CA VAL A 5 -7.16 19.79 2.01
C VAL A 5 -6.68 20.38 3.34
N VAL A 6 -5.54 19.93 3.88
CA VAL A 6 -5.03 20.33 5.20
C VAL A 6 -3.81 21.25 5.09
N GLY A 7 -3.24 21.43 3.89
CA GLY A 7 -2.09 22.33 3.67
C GLY A 7 -0.77 21.83 4.26
N PHE A 8 -0.67 20.54 4.61
CA PHE A 8 0.57 19.95 5.13
C PHE A 8 1.66 19.89 4.05
N ASP A 9 2.89 20.19 4.46
CA ASP A 9 4.07 20.03 3.61
C ASP A 9 4.19 18.59 3.06
N THR A 10 4.75 18.46 1.85
CA THR A 10 4.83 17.20 1.11
C THR A 10 5.56 16.09 1.87
N LYS A 11 6.59 16.41 2.66
CA LYS A 11 7.27 15.43 3.52
C LYS A 11 6.38 14.92 4.65
N SER A 12 5.68 15.83 5.34
CA SER A 12 4.81 15.50 6.47
C SER A 12 3.56 14.75 6.02
N ALA A 13 2.97 15.13 4.89
CA ALA A 13 1.83 14.44 4.30
C ALA A 13 2.20 13.01 3.85
N ALA A 14 3.38 12.80 3.30
CA ALA A 14 3.87 11.47 2.95
C ALA A 14 4.11 10.59 4.18
N ALA A 15 4.67 11.14 5.27
CA ALA A 15 4.85 10.43 6.53
C ALA A 15 3.50 10.01 7.13
N LEU A 16 2.52 10.92 7.18
CA LEU A 16 1.17 10.63 7.67
C LEU A 16 0.45 9.58 6.81
N SER A 17 0.59 9.63 5.48
CA SER A 17 -0.01 8.64 4.60
C SER A 17 0.52 7.23 4.86
N LYS A 18 1.82 7.08 5.16
CA LYS A 18 2.43 5.79 5.53
C LYS A 18 1.88 5.29 6.87
N CYS A 19 1.75 6.19 7.86
CA CYS A 19 1.14 5.86 9.16
C CYS A 19 -0.33 5.44 9.04
N MET A 20 -1.11 6.09 8.18
CA MET A 20 -2.51 5.72 7.94
C MET A 20 -2.64 4.34 7.31
N ILE A 21 -1.82 4.01 6.30
CA ILE A 21 -1.82 2.68 5.68
C ILE A 21 -1.45 1.61 6.71
N MET A 22 -0.43 1.86 7.53
CA MET A 22 -0.03 0.97 8.63
C MET A 22 -1.18 0.78 9.64
N GLY A 23 -1.83 1.86 10.06
CA GLY A 23 -2.94 1.81 11.01
C GLY A 23 -4.14 1.03 10.48
N ALA A 24 -4.50 1.24 9.20
CA ALA A 24 -5.59 0.52 8.56
C ALA A 24 -5.28 -0.99 8.41
N SER A 25 -4.04 -1.33 8.03
CA SER A 25 -3.58 -2.72 7.97
C SER A 25 -3.62 -3.40 9.34
N ALA A 26 -3.12 -2.73 10.38
CA ALA A 26 -3.06 -3.27 11.74
C ALA A 26 -4.46 -3.47 12.34
N SER A 27 -5.41 -2.55 12.08
CA SER A 27 -6.78 -2.68 12.57
C SER A 27 -7.53 -3.82 11.87
N SER A 28 -7.37 -3.96 10.55
CA SER A 28 -7.90 -5.11 9.81
C SER A 28 -7.28 -6.42 10.28
N PHE A 29 -5.98 -6.47 10.53
CA PHE A 29 -5.32 -7.65 11.09
C PHE A 29 -5.88 -8.02 12.46
N TRP A 30 -6.01 -7.05 13.36
CA TRP A 30 -6.55 -7.25 14.71
C TRP A 30 -8.02 -7.70 14.71
N TYR A 31 -8.84 -7.15 13.80
CA TYR A 31 -10.23 -7.54 13.64
C TYR A 31 -10.34 -8.97 13.09
N ASN A 32 -9.60 -9.28 12.02
CA ASN A 32 -9.61 -10.61 11.39
C ASN A 32 -9.01 -11.72 12.27
N LEU A 33 -8.08 -11.38 13.17
CA LEU A 33 -7.55 -12.29 14.21
C LEU A 33 -8.61 -12.75 15.20
N ARG A 34 -9.58 -11.89 15.53
CA ARG A 34 -10.63 -12.17 16.51
C ARG A 34 -11.82 -12.94 15.96
N VAL A 35 -11.87 -13.18 14.64
CA VAL A 35 -12.92 -13.97 14.01
C VAL A 35 -12.44 -15.42 13.89
N PRO A 36 -12.95 -16.36 14.71
CA PRO A 36 -12.56 -17.76 14.64
C PRO A 36 -13.18 -18.46 13.44
N HIS A 37 -12.47 -19.42 12.85
CA HIS A 37 -13.03 -20.27 11.80
C HIS A 37 -14.10 -21.22 12.38
N PRO A 38 -15.27 -21.37 11.74
CA PRO A 38 -16.33 -22.27 12.22
C PRO A 38 -15.99 -23.77 12.21
N CYS A 39 -14.87 -24.20 11.58
CA CYS A 39 -14.49 -25.62 11.44
C CYS A 39 -13.06 -25.98 11.91
N ARG A 40 -12.21 -25.01 12.26
CA ARG A 40 -10.83 -25.21 12.76
C ARG A 40 -10.47 -24.10 13.73
N GLU A 41 -9.74 -24.41 14.79
CA GLU A 41 -9.22 -23.46 15.79
C GLU A 41 -8.06 -22.60 15.24
N VAL A 42 -8.15 -22.15 13.99
CA VAL A 42 -7.19 -21.27 13.34
C VAL A 42 -7.88 -19.96 12.96
N PRO A 43 -7.20 -18.80 13.03
CA PRO A 43 -7.73 -17.55 12.49
C PRO A 43 -8.06 -17.69 11.00
N ILE A 44 -9.04 -16.93 10.51
CA ILE A 44 -9.40 -16.87 9.07
C ILE A 44 -8.21 -16.44 8.20
N LEU A 45 -7.24 -15.74 8.80
CA LEU A 45 -6.04 -15.28 8.13
C LEU A 45 -5.09 -16.45 7.83
N ASP A 46 -4.84 -16.69 6.55
CA ASP A 46 -3.85 -17.65 6.09
C ASP A 46 -2.43 -17.08 6.30
N TYR A 47 -1.79 -17.50 7.38
CA TYR A 47 -0.46 -17.02 7.77
C TYR A 47 0.63 -17.39 6.77
N ASP A 48 0.51 -18.51 6.07
CA ASP A 48 1.49 -18.95 5.07
C ASP A 48 1.45 -18.00 3.87
N LEU A 49 0.24 -17.59 3.46
CA LEU A 49 0.06 -16.61 2.40
C LEU A 49 0.53 -15.21 2.83
N ALA A 50 0.26 -14.81 4.08
CA ALA A 50 0.78 -13.56 4.63
C ALA A 50 2.32 -13.54 4.67
N LEU A 51 2.96 -14.65 5.07
CA LEU A 51 4.41 -14.78 5.08
C LEU A 51 5.02 -14.71 3.67
N LEU A 52 4.30 -15.18 2.65
CA LEU A 52 4.70 -15.09 1.26
C LEU A 52 4.60 -13.64 0.72
N PHE A 53 3.54 -12.92 1.09
CA PHE A 53 3.32 -11.54 0.63
C PHE A 53 4.21 -10.52 1.35
N GLN A 54 4.53 -10.74 2.62
CA GLN A 54 5.38 -9.88 3.44
C GLN A 54 6.72 -9.50 2.73
N PRO A 55 7.56 -10.44 2.23
CA PRO A 55 8.81 -10.13 1.56
C PRO A 55 8.61 -9.45 0.21
N MET A 56 7.58 -9.81 -0.57
CA MET A 56 7.28 -9.12 -1.84
C MET A 56 6.91 -7.66 -1.61
N LEU A 57 6.09 -7.37 -0.59
CA LEU A 57 5.70 -6.01 -0.23
C LEU A 57 6.91 -5.19 0.23
N MET A 58 7.77 -5.77 1.08
CA MET A 58 9.01 -5.15 1.55
C MET A 58 9.97 -4.82 0.39
N LEU A 59 10.10 -5.72 -0.59
CA LEU A 59 10.90 -5.49 -1.80
C LEU A 59 10.35 -4.33 -2.63
N GLY A 60 9.05 -4.31 -2.89
CA GLY A 60 8.39 -3.24 -3.65
C GLY A 60 8.53 -1.87 -3.00
N ILE A 61 8.39 -1.79 -1.67
CA ILE A 61 8.55 -0.53 -0.91
C ILE A 61 10.00 -0.06 -0.97
N THR A 62 10.96 -0.96 -0.75
CA THR A 62 12.40 -0.63 -0.77
C THR A 62 12.83 -0.11 -2.15
N LEU A 63 12.42 -0.81 -3.22
CA LEU A 63 12.69 -0.38 -4.60
C LEU A 63 12.01 0.96 -4.90
N GLY A 64 10.74 1.13 -4.53
CA GLY A 64 10.02 2.38 -4.75
C GLY A 64 10.65 3.58 -4.04
N VAL A 65 11.14 3.40 -2.81
CA VAL A 65 11.84 4.46 -2.06
C VAL A 65 13.20 4.77 -2.69
N ALA A 66 13.98 3.74 -3.08
CA ALA A 66 15.26 3.94 -3.75
C ALA A 66 15.11 4.71 -5.07
N LEU A 67 14.12 4.33 -5.89
CA LEU A 67 13.80 5.03 -7.15
C LEU A 67 13.33 6.47 -6.89
N SER A 68 12.59 6.72 -5.82
CA SER A 68 12.11 8.05 -5.45
C SER A 68 13.23 9.02 -5.05
N VAL A 69 14.36 8.51 -4.55
CA VAL A 69 15.54 9.32 -4.20
C VAL A 69 16.41 9.60 -5.42
N VAL A 70 16.50 8.66 -6.36
CA VAL A 70 17.37 8.76 -7.55
C VAL A 70 16.74 9.61 -8.66
N PHE A 71 15.41 9.55 -8.83
CA PHE A 71 14.73 10.23 -9.94
C PHE A 71 14.12 11.59 -9.54
N PRO A 72 14.10 12.58 -10.46
CA PRO A 72 13.42 13.85 -10.23
C PRO A 72 11.90 13.66 -10.11
N TYR A 73 11.26 14.49 -9.28
CA TYR A 73 9.83 14.38 -8.92
C TYR A 73 8.87 14.34 -10.13
N TRP A 74 9.22 15.06 -11.20
CA TRP A 74 8.48 15.06 -12.45
C TRP A 74 8.40 13.67 -13.10
N LEU A 75 9.49 12.90 -13.09
CA LEU A 75 9.53 11.58 -13.72
C LEU A 75 8.66 10.59 -12.95
N ILE A 76 8.71 10.63 -11.61
CA ILE A 76 7.87 9.79 -10.74
C ILE A 76 6.39 10.08 -11.00
N THR A 77 6.03 11.36 -11.14
CA THR A 77 4.65 11.77 -11.41
C THR A 77 4.17 11.25 -12.78
N VAL A 78 5.01 11.35 -13.81
CA VAL A 78 4.71 10.82 -15.15
C VAL A 78 4.55 9.30 -15.14
N LEU A 79 5.45 8.57 -14.46
CA LEU A 79 5.36 7.11 -14.30
C LEU A 79 4.05 6.67 -13.64
N ILE A 80 3.62 7.38 -12.59
CA ILE A 80 2.36 7.11 -11.89
C ILE A 80 1.15 7.37 -12.81
N ILE A 81 1.16 8.46 -13.57
CA ILE A 81 0.08 8.80 -14.50
C ILE A 81 -0.05 7.72 -15.60
N ILE A 82 1.06 7.31 -16.20
CA ILE A 82 1.07 6.26 -17.23
C ILE A 82 0.53 4.94 -16.68
N ASN A 83 0.99 4.51 -15.50
CA ASN A 83 0.53 3.28 -14.88
C ASN A 83 -0.97 3.32 -14.54
N SER A 84 -1.46 4.47 -14.06
CA SER A 84 -2.89 4.65 -13.78
C SER A 84 -3.74 4.59 -15.04
N LEU A 85 -3.27 5.22 -16.13
CA LEU A 85 -3.98 5.23 -17.41
C LEU A 85 -4.00 3.84 -18.05
N LEU A 86 -2.86 3.14 -18.05
CA LEU A 86 -2.76 1.78 -18.57
C LEU A 86 -3.71 0.82 -17.83
N ARG A 87 -3.78 0.92 -16.50
CA ARG A 87 -4.67 0.08 -15.69
C ARG A 87 -6.15 0.33 -16.02
N ASN A 88 -6.54 1.60 -16.19
CA ASN A 88 -7.90 1.98 -16.59
C ASN A 88 -8.25 1.50 -18.00
N ILE A 89 -7.30 1.55 -18.94
CA ILE A 89 -7.51 1.00 -20.30
C ILE A 89 -7.66 -0.52 -20.26
N LEU A 90 -6.87 -1.21 -19.44
CA LEU A 90 -6.95 -2.67 -19.29
C LEU A 90 -8.31 -3.12 -18.72
N GLU A 91 -8.84 -2.43 -17.70
CA GLU A 91 -10.17 -2.71 -17.14
C GLU A 91 -11.33 -2.43 -18.11
N VAL A 92 -11.16 -1.55 -19.10
CA VAL A 92 -12.18 -1.29 -20.12
C VAL A 92 -12.15 -2.34 -21.24
N ILE A 93 -11.00 -2.99 -21.45
CA ILE A 93 -10.80 -4.01 -22.49
C ILE A 93 -11.19 -5.42 -22.00
N LEU A 94 -11.14 -5.67 -20.69
CA LEU A 94 -11.32 -6.97 -20.05
C LEU A 94 -12.70 -7.08 -19.39
#